data_AF-U1LEU6-F1
#
_entry.id   AF-U1LEU6-F1
#
_cell.length_a   1.000
_cell.length_b   1.000
_cell.length_c   1.000
_cell.angle_alpha   90.00
_cell.angle_beta   90.00
_cell.angle_gamma   90.00
#
_symmetry.space_group_name_H-M   'P 1'
#
loop_
_entity.id
_entity.type
_entity.pdbx_description
1 polymer ?
#
loop_
_entity_poly.entity_id
_entity_poly.type
_entity_poly.pdbx_seq_one_letter_code
_entity_poly.pdbx_strand_id
1 'polypeptide(L)'
;MDKLIKAWFIITLITFVLFKLGETMTAAYTESAGEGNPYVLVLLVGWPFILLFIWITIRLAQRTVASVNRLARIGLLVGSLVMAGVGFYINAEQAASLRAGIRASENAAYASGWNQFTNIIYANQLTFFVLTVSCMALGVAFSFVTRKQTNEERLN
;
A
#
# COMPACT_ATOMS: atom_id res chain seq x y z
N MET A 1 11.54 -11.88 -17.72
CA MET A 1 10.25 -11.70 -17.01
C MET A 1 10.15 -12.63 -15.81
N ASP A 2 10.41 -13.93 -15.96
CA ASP A 2 10.30 -14.93 -14.88
C ASP A 2 11.03 -14.54 -13.57
N LYS A 3 12.31 -14.15 -13.64
CA LYS A 3 13.07 -13.67 -12.46
C LYS A 3 12.42 -12.46 -11.77
N LEU A 4 11.82 -11.55 -12.53
CA LEU A 4 11.15 -10.35 -12.00
C LEU A 4 9.83 -10.71 -11.31
N ILE A 5 9.08 -11.67 -11.87
CA ILE A 5 7.83 -12.18 -11.28
C ILE A 5 8.12 -12.92 -9.97
N LYS A 6 9.17 -13.75 -9.93
CA LYS A 6 9.61 -14.44 -8.71
C LYS A 6 10.05 -13.46 -7.63
N ALA A 7 10.85 -12.45 -7.99
CA ALA A 7 11.24 -11.38 -7.07
C ALA A 7 10.02 -10.59 -6.57
N TRP A 8 9.08 -10.27 -7.47
CA TRP A 8 7.82 -9.61 -7.12
C TRP A 8 6.99 -10.44 -6.15
N PHE A 9 6.85 -11.75 -6.38
CA PHE A 9 6.10 -12.63 -5.50
C PHE A 9 6.70 -12.68 -4.09
N ILE A 10 8.02 -12.87 -3.98
CA ILE A 10 8.73 -12.89 -2.68
C ILE A 10 8.55 -11.56 -1.95
N ILE A 11 8.78 -10.43 -2.63
CA ILE A 11 8.68 -9.12 -1.98
C ILE A 11 7.24 -8.77 -1.61
N THR A 12 6.26 -9.25 -2.37
CA THR A 12 4.83 -9.11 -2.09
C THR A 12 4.47 -9.88 -0.82
N LEU A 13 4.95 -11.11 -0.65
CA LEU A 13 4.74 -11.89 0.58
C LEU A 13 5.38 -11.21 1.79
N ILE A 14 6.63 -10.75 1.67
CA ILE A 14 7.30 -10.02 2.77
C ILE A 14 6.50 -8.77 3.14
N THR A 15 6.10 -7.97 2.14
CA THR A 15 5.33 -6.75 2.36
C THR A 15 3.95 -7.05 2.97
N PHE A 16 3.26 -8.07 2.49
CA PHE A 16 2.00 -8.52 3.06
C PHE A 16 2.15 -8.91 4.54
N VAL A 17 3.20 -9.67 4.89
CA VAL A 17 3.50 -10.03 6.28
C VAL A 17 3.78 -8.79 7.12
N LEU A 18 4.54 -7.80 6.61
CA LEU A 18 4.79 -6.55 7.33
C LEU A 18 3.50 -5.79 7.65
N PHE A 19 2.56 -5.73 6.71
CA PHE A 19 1.25 -5.10 6.93
C PHE A 19 0.37 -5.95 7.86
N LYS A 20 0.43 -7.28 7.78
CA LYS A 20 -0.30 -8.14 8.71
C LYS A 20 0.24 -8.05 10.13
N LEU A 21 1.56 -7.93 10.29
CA LEU A 21 2.20 -7.71 11.58
C LEU A 21 1.75 -6.40 12.22
N GLY A 22 1.53 -5.34 11.43
CA GLY A 22 0.97 -4.08 11.93
C GLY A 22 -0.39 -4.28 12.56
N GLU A 23 -1.27 -5.01 11.86
CA GLU A 23 -2.59 -5.36 12.36
C GLU A 23 -2.52 -6.22 13.64
N THR A 24 -1.67 -7.25 13.68
CA THR A 24 -1.56 -8.14 14.86
C THR A 24 -0.84 -7.51 16.05
N MET A 25 0.04 -6.54 15.81
CA MET A 25 0.73 -5.78 16.86
C MET A 25 -0.04 -4.50 17.24
N THR A 26 -1.32 -4.44 16.88
CA THR A 26 -2.24 -3.42 17.37
C THR A 26 -2.83 -3.90 18.70
N ALA A 27 -2.64 -3.10 19.75
CA ALA A 27 -3.26 -3.37 21.04
C ALA A 27 -4.77 -3.09 21.00
N ALA A 28 -5.57 -3.76 21.84
CA ALA A 28 -7.00 -3.52 21.93
C ALA A 28 -7.30 -2.27 22.77
N TYR A 29 -8.33 -1.48 22.41
CA TYR A 29 -8.68 -0.23 23.12
C TYR A 29 -9.08 -0.42 24.60
N THR A 30 -9.26 -1.66 25.05
CA THR A 30 -9.55 -2.04 26.44
C THR A 30 -8.29 -2.38 27.25
N GLU A 31 -7.13 -2.49 26.62
CA GLU A 31 -5.88 -2.84 27.29
C GLU A 31 -5.13 -1.59 27.79
N SER A 32 -4.34 -1.76 28.85
CA SER A 32 -3.40 -0.73 29.30
C SER A 32 -2.36 -0.51 28.22
N ALA A 33 -2.08 0.74 27.86
CA ALA A 33 -1.07 1.02 26.85
C ALA A 33 0.30 0.58 27.39
N GLY A 34 0.91 -0.41 26.74
CA GLY A 34 2.32 -0.75 26.99
C GLY A 34 3.23 0.41 26.57
N GLU A 35 4.46 0.43 27.09
CA GLU A 35 5.43 1.46 26.69
C GLU A 35 5.82 1.30 25.21
N GLY A 36 5.57 2.35 24.42
CA GLY A 36 6.04 2.48 23.04
C GLY A 36 5.22 1.73 21.99
N ASN A 37 5.75 1.63 20.76
CA ASN A 37 5.11 0.93 19.64
C ASN A 37 6.12 -0.04 18.98
N PRO A 38 6.13 -1.33 19.34
CA PRO A 38 7.13 -2.29 18.82
C PRO A 38 7.01 -2.49 17.30
N TYR A 39 5.85 -2.21 16.71
CA TYR A 39 5.68 -2.25 15.26
C TYR A 39 6.57 -1.25 14.52
N VAL A 40 6.96 -0.14 15.16
CA VAL A 40 7.88 0.84 14.56
C VAL A 40 9.23 0.20 14.23
N LEU A 41 9.72 -0.74 15.06
CA LEU A 41 10.96 -1.47 14.79
C LEU A 41 10.80 -2.42 13.61
N VAL A 42 9.66 -3.10 13.51
CA VAL A 42 9.31 -3.94 12.35
C VAL A 42 9.27 -3.09 11.08
N LEU A 43 8.68 -1.89 11.14
CA LEU A 43 8.65 -0.96 10.03
C LEU A 43 10.05 -0.45 9.66
N LEU A 44 10.91 -0.16 10.63
CA LEU A 44 12.29 0.29 10.43
C LEU A 44 13.18 -0.75 9.72
N VAL A 45 12.91 -2.05 9.93
CA VAL A 45 13.58 -3.12 9.19
C VAL A 45 12.85 -3.42 7.87
N GLY A 46 11.52 -3.29 7.86
CA GLY A 46 10.64 -3.63 6.76
C GLY A 46 10.57 -2.61 5.62
N TRP A 47 10.82 -1.32 5.90
CA TRP A 47 10.65 -0.24 4.91
C TRP A 47 11.46 -0.41 3.61
N PRO A 48 12.69 -0.99 3.58
CA PRO A 48 13.40 -1.18 2.31
C PRO A 48 12.67 -2.20 1.43
N PHE A 49 12.02 -3.19 2.05
CA PHE A 49 11.21 -4.18 1.33
C PHE A 49 9.92 -3.56 0.79
N ILE A 50 9.30 -2.64 1.53
CA ILE A 50 8.13 -1.88 1.05
C ILE A 50 8.52 -1.01 -0.16
N LEU A 51 9.65 -0.30 -0.09
CA LEU A 51 10.15 0.50 -1.22
C LEU A 51 10.48 -0.37 -2.43
N LEU A 52 11.11 -1.53 -2.20
CA LEU A 52 11.40 -2.48 -3.27
C LEU A 52 10.10 -3.04 -3.87
N PHE A 53 9.10 -3.35 -3.06
CA PHE A 53 7.78 -3.79 -3.51
C PHE A 53 7.12 -2.73 -4.41
N ILE A 54 7.12 -1.47 -3.99
CA ILE A 54 6.57 -0.35 -4.79
C ILE A 54 7.27 -0.31 -6.15
N TRP A 55 8.61 -0.29 -6.15
CA TRP A 55 9.39 -0.18 -7.37
C TRP A 55 9.18 -1.38 -8.32
N ILE A 56 9.23 -2.62 -7.80
CA ILE A 56 9.02 -3.82 -8.62
C ILE A 56 7.59 -3.84 -9.17
N THR A 57 6.58 -3.53 -8.35
CA THR A 57 5.16 -3.55 -8.75
C THR A 57 4.88 -2.56 -9.87
N ILE A 58 5.37 -1.32 -9.76
CA ILE A 58 5.24 -0.31 -10.81
C ILE A 58 5.89 -0.80 -12.11
N ARG A 59 7.14 -1.29 -12.02
CA ARG A 59 7.90 -1.75 -13.20
C ARG A 59 7.28 -2.98 -13.85
N LEU A 60 6.74 -3.90 -13.07
CA LEU A 60 6.05 -5.09 -13.56
C LEU A 60 4.74 -4.69 -14.25
N ALA A 61 3.91 -3.87 -13.62
CA ALA A 61 2.66 -3.38 -14.21
C ALA A 61 2.92 -2.65 -15.53
N GLN A 62 3.88 -1.74 -15.58
CA GLN A 62 4.28 -1.03 -16.80
C GLN A 62 4.67 -1.99 -17.94
N ARG A 63 5.48 -3.02 -17.65
CA ARG A 63 5.92 -4.00 -18.65
C ARG A 63 4.78 -4.90 -19.12
N THR A 64 3.91 -5.33 -18.20
CA THR A 64 2.77 -6.20 -18.51
C THR A 64 1.77 -5.49 -19.42
N VAL A 65 1.50 -4.20 -19.19
CA VAL A 65 0.55 -3.45 -20.03
C VAL A 65 1.15 -2.87 -21.31
N ALA A 66 2.46 -3.01 -21.52
CA ALA A 66 3.16 -2.43 -22.67
C ALA A 66 2.70 -3.01 -24.03
N SER A 67 2.19 -4.25 -24.07
CA SER A 67 1.63 -4.88 -25.27
C SER A 67 0.13 -4.69 -25.42
N VAL A 68 -0.56 -4.19 -24.39
CA VAL A 68 -2.02 -4.04 -24.38
C VAL A 68 -2.45 -2.83 -25.23
N ASN A 69 -3.63 -2.91 -25.86
CA ASN A 69 -4.17 -1.80 -26.65
C ASN A 69 -4.51 -0.57 -25.76
N ARG A 70 -4.64 0.61 -26.37
CA ARG A 70 -4.79 1.88 -25.62
C ARG A 70 -6.07 1.92 -24.77
N LEU A 71 -7.19 1.44 -25.30
CA LEU A 71 -8.48 1.45 -24.61
C LEU A 71 -8.46 0.55 -23.36
N ALA A 72 -7.90 -0.66 -23.46
CA ALA A 72 -7.79 -1.55 -22.31
C ALA A 72 -6.82 -0.99 -21.25
N ARG A 73 -5.74 -0.29 -21.63
CA ARG A 73 -4.89 0.41 -20.64
C ARG A 73 -5.64 1.50 -19.89
N ILE A 74 -6.47 2.28 -20.57
CA ILE A 74 -7.31 3.28 -19.93
C ILE A 74 -8.29 2.60 -18.97
N GLY A 75 -8.93 1.52 -19.40
CA GLY A 75 -9.80 0.70 -18.55
C GLY A 75 -9.09 0.16 -17.30
N LEU A 76 -7.88 -0.38 -17.45
CA LEU A 76 -7.05 -0.85 -16.33
C LEU A 76 -6.66 0.29 -15.37
N LEU A 77 -6.32 1.46 -15.91
CA LEU A 77 -5.99 2.63 -15.10
C LEU A 77 -7.20 3.09 -14.29
N VAL A 78 -8.34 3.29 -14.95
CA VAL A 78 -9.59 3.72 -14.30
C VAL A 78 -10.04 2.69 -13.27
N GLY A 79 -10.04 1.40 -13.62
CA GLY A 79 -10.40 0.32 -12.69
C GLY A 79 -9.49 0.30 -11.46
N SER A 80 -8.18 0.48 -11.64
CA SER A 80 -7.22 0.55 -10.53
C SER A 80 -7.50 1.78 -9.64
N LEU A 81 -7.76 2.95 -10.23
CA LEU A 81 -8.08 4.16 -9.48
C LEU A 81 -9.39 4.02 -8.69
N VAL A 82 -10.42 3.41 -9.29
CA VAL A 82 -11.70 3.13 -8.61
C VAL A 82 -11.48 2.17 -7.44
N MET A 83 -10.79 1.06 -7.63
CA MET A 83 -10.51 0.11 -6.55
C MET A 83 -9.67 0.73 -5.43
N ALA A 84 -8.65 1.52 -5.77
CA ALA A 84 -7.85 2.25 -4.78
C ALA A 84 -8.70 3.26 -4.01
N GLY A 85 -9.60 3.97 -4.69
CA GLY A 85 -10.55 4.90 -4.09
C GLY A 85 -11.51 4.22 -3.12
N VAL A 86 -12.10 3.09 -3.52
CA VAL A 86 -12.99 2.29 -2.64
C VAL A 86 -12.22 1.76 -1.43
N GLY A 87 -11.03 1.20 -1.64
CA GLY A 87 -10.19 0.71 -0.54
C GLY A 87 -9.79 1.84 0.43
N PHE A 88 -9.46 3.01 -0.09
CA PHE A 88 -9.14 4.18 0.72
C PHE A 88 -10.35 4.68 1.51
N TYR A 89 -11.53 4.74 0.88
CA TYR A 89 -12.78 5.15 1.53
C TYR A 89 -13.12 4.26 2.72
N ILE A 90 -13.10 2.93 2.53
CA ILE A 90 -13.37 1.96 3.60
C ILE A 90 -12.33 2.10 4.72
N ASN A 91 -11.05 2.26 4.38
CA ASN A 91 -10.01 2.43 5.39
C ASN A 91 -10.17 3.74 6.16
N ALA A 92 -10.61 4.82 5.50
CA ALA A 92 -10.86 6.10 6.13
C ALA A 92 -12.02 6.04 7.13
N GLU A 93 -13.10 5.30 6.82
CA GLU A 93 -14.20 5.05 7.76
C GLU A 93 -13.74 4.24 8.98
N GLN A 94 -12.97 3.17 8.77
CA GLN A 94 -12.39 2.39 9.88
C GLN A 94 -11.46 3.25 10.74
N ALA A 95 -10.63 4.08 10.12
CA ALA A 95 -9.77 5.02 10.84
C ALA A 95 -10.56 6.04 11.65
N ALA A 96 -11.69 6.51 11.13
CA ALA A 96 -12.55 7.46 11.83
C ALA A 96 -13.24 6.81 13.05
N SER A 97 -13.75 5.59 12.91
CA SER A 97 -14.37 4.85 14.02
C SER A 97 -13.36 4.52 15.13
N LEU A 98 -12.16 4.06 14.75
CA LEU A 98 -11.05 3.83 15.68
C LEU A 98 -10.63 5.11 16.40
N ARG A 99 -10.52 6.24 15.71
CA ARG A 99 -10.21 7.54 16.34
C ARG A 99 -11.32 8.00 17.29
N ALA A 100 -12.58 7.73 16.97
CA ALA A 100 -13.70 8.02 17.86
C ALA A 100 -13.63 7.17 19.14
N GLY A 101 -13.33 5.87 19.01
CA GLY A 101 -13.12 4.96 20.15
C GLY A 101 -11.93 5.37 21.03
N ILE A 102 -10.82 5.78 20.42
CA ILE A 102 -9.63 6.31 21.13
C ILE A 102 -10.00 7.58 21.93
N ARG A 103 -10.76 8.50 21.35
CA ARG A 103 -11.22 9.73 22.04
C ARG A 103 -12.20 9.46 23.18
N ALA A 104 -12.98 8.39 23.08
CA ALA A 104 -13.93 7.98 24.11
C ALA A 104 -13.28 7.17 25.24
N SER A 105 -12.00 6.77 25.09
CA SER A 105 -11.28 5.99 26.09
C SER A 105 -10.76 6.87 27.23
N GLU A 106 -10.92 6.40 28.47
CA GLU A 106 -10.46 7.10 29.69
C GLU A 106 -8.95 7.00 29.93
N ASN A 107 -8.23 6.22 29.14
CA ASN A 107 -6.81 5.96 29.37
C ASN A 107 -5.93 7.03 28.69
N ALA A 108 -5.17 7.78 29.51
CA ALA A 108 -4.41 8.96 29.10
C ALA A 108 -3.35 8.69 28.01
N ALA A 109 -2.87 7.45 27.87
CA ALA A 109 -1.91 7.08 26.83
C ALA A 109 -2.53 7.03 25.42
N TYR A 110 -3.86 7.04 25.31
CA TYR A 110 -4.59 7.15 24.05
C TYR A 110 -4.52 8.57 23.45
N ALA A 111 -4.29 9.59 24.27
CA ALA A 111 -4.22 10.98 23.82
C ALA A 111 -2.88 11.35 23.15
N SER A 112 -1.84 10.53 23.31
CA SER A 112 -0.49 10.82 22.79
C SER A 112 -0.22 10.09 21.46
N GLY A 113 -0.42 10.80 20.34
CA GLY A 113 0.26 10.55 19.06
C GLY A 113 0.18 9.13 18.46
N TRP A 114 1.24 8.74 17.73
CA TRP A 114 1.36 7.48 16.99
C TRP A 114 1.68 6.32 17.95
N ASN A 115 0.64 5.68 18.47
CA ASN A 115 0.72 4.61 19.47
C ASN A 115 0.34 3.24 18.86
N GLN A 116 0.48 2.15 19.63
CA GLN A 116 0.19 0.78 19.16
C GLN A 116 -1.21 0.64 18.55
N PHE A 117 -2.18 1.41 19.03
CA PHE A 117 -3.57 1.39 18.57
C PHE A 117 -3.76 1.97 17.17
N THR A 118 -2.85 2.83 16.74
CA THR A 118 -2.91 3.41 15.39
C THR A 118 -2.30 2.52 14.31
N ASN A 119 -1.62 1.42 14.67
CA ASN A 119 -1.03 0.50 13.69
C ASN A 119 -2.10 -0.05 12.73
N ILE A 120 -3.26 -0.47 13.24
CA ILE A 120 -4.37 -0.95 12.42
C ILE A 120 -4.93 0.09 11.46
N ILE A 121 -4.65 1.38 11.62
CA ILE A 121 -5.09 2.44 10.69
C ILE A 121 -4.16 2.51 9.47
N TYR A 122 -2.86 2.32 9.69
CA TYR A 122 -1.81 2.59 8.70
C TYR A 122 -1.18 1.32 8.11
N ALA A 123 -1.26 0.22 8.84
CA ALA A 123 -0.62 -1.05 8.52
C ALA A 123 -1.62 -2.20 8.76
N ASN A 124 -2.52 -2.36 7.80
CA ASN A 124 -3.52 -3.43 7.75
C ASN A 124 -3.62 -4.02 6.33
N GLN A 125 -4.37 -5.10 6.15
CA GLN A 125 -4.55 -5.74 4.84
C GLN A 125 -5.13 -4.80 3.78
N LEU A 126 -6.02 -3.89 4.16
CA LEU A 126 -6.66 -2.94 3.26
C LEU A 126 -5.67 -1.88 2.76
N THR A 127 -4.81 -1.34 3.63
CA THR A 127 -3.73 -0.43 3.25
C THR A 127 -2.70 -1.10 2.33
N PHE A 128 -2.40 -2.38 2.54
CA PHE A 128 -1.59 -3.17 1.62
C PHE A 128 -2.25 -3.30 0.24
N PHE A 129 -3.55 -3.59 0.21
CA PHE A 129 -4.33 -3.65 -1.03
C PHE A 129 -4.31 -2.30 -1.76
N VAL A 130 -4.60 -1.20 -1.06
CA VAL A 130 -4.58 0.15 -1.63
C VAL A 130 -3.19 0.47 -2.20
N LEU A 131 -2.12 0.21 -1.45
CA LEU A 131 -0.75 0.41 -1.91
C LEU A 131 -0.46 -0.38 -3.20
N THR A 132 -0.85 -1.65 -3.22
CA THR A 132 -0.65 -2.55 -4.36
C THR A 132 -1.33 -2.00 -5.62
N VAL A 133 -2.61 -1.67 -5.52
CA VAL A 133 -3.42 -1.20 -6.64
C VAL A 133 -2.95 0.19 -7.10
N SER A 134 -2.56 1.07 -6.18
CA SER A 134 -1.96 2.37 -6.53
C SER A 134 -0.64 2.20 -7.29
N CYS A 135 0.23 1.26 -6.88
CA CYS A 135 1.46 0.96 -7.61
C CYS A 135 1.17 0.43 -9.03
N MET A 136 0.15 -0.41 -9.18
CA MET A 136 -0.29 -0.89 -10.49
C MET A 136 -0.80 0.27 -11.36
N ALA A 137 -1.65 1.15 -10.81
CA ALA A 137 -2.14 2.34 -11.51
C ALA A 137 -0.99 3.24 -11.99
N LEU A 138 0.02 3.48 -11.15
CA LEU A 138 1.22 4.24 -11.51
C LEU A 138 2.02 3.55 -12.64
N GLY A 139 2.19 2.23 -12.57
CA GLY A 139 2.85 1.48 -13.64
C GLY A 139 2.12 1.57 -14.97
N VAL A 140 0.78 1.50 -14.95
CA VAL A 140 -0.07 1.70 -16.13
C VAL A 140 0.09 3.12 -16.67
N ALA A 141 0.06 4.13 -15.79
CA ALA A 141 0.23 5.55 -16.16
C ALA A 141 1.59 5.79 -16.85
N PHE A 142 2.69 5.27 -16.28
CA PHE A 142 4.03 5.39 -16.88
C PHE A 142 4.15 4.71 -18.25
N SER A 143 3.36 3.66 -18.51
CA SER A 143 3.35 3.00 -19.82
C SER A 143 2.89 3.91 -20.96
N PHE A 144 2.10 4.95 -20.68
CA PHE A 144 1.69 5.94 -21.68
C PHE A 144 2.82 6.91 -22.05
N VAL A 145 3.60 7.34 -21.06
CA VAL A 145 4.73 8.27 -21.25
C VAL A 145 5.85 7.61 -22.05
N THR A 146 6.22 6.37 -21.67
CA THR A 146 7.34 5.66 -22.30
C THR A 146 7.07 5.36 -23.78
N ARG A 147 5.83 5.03 -24.14
CA ARG A 147 5.43 4.78 -25.53
C ARG A 147 5.43 6.05 -26.38
N LYS A 148 5.17 7.21 -25.77
CA LYS A 148 5.19 8.50 -26.46
C LYS A 148 6.62 8.86 -26.89
N GLN A 149 7.60 8.70 -26.01
CA GLN A 149 9.02 8.89 -26.33
C GLN A 149 9.51 7.99 -27.47
N THR A 150 9.17 6.69 -27.45
CA THR A 150 9.58 5.77 -28.53
C THR A 150 8.96 6.11 -29.89
N ASN A 151 7.79 6.74 -29.92
CA ASN A 151 7.16 7.19 -31.16
C ASN A 151 7.76 8.50 -31.66
N GLU A 152 8.09 9.44 -30.77
CA GLU A 152 8.74 10.71 -31.13
C GLU A 152 10.18 10.49 -31.63
N GLU A 153 10.93 9.56 -31.05
CA GLU A 153 12.27 9.17 -31.52
C GLU A 153 12.29 8.45 -32.88
N ARG A 154 11.16 7.87 -33.31
CA ARG A 154 11.04 7.21 -34.63
C ARG A 154 10.64 8.15 -35.76
N LEU A 155 10.19 9.35 -35.43
CA LEU A 155 9.70 10.34 -36.39
C LEU A 155 10.72 11.46 -36.67
N ASN A 156 11.86 11.45 -35.96
CA ASN A 156 13.02 12.31 -36.18
C ASN A 156 14.17 11.48 -36.75
#